data_AF-A0A183L0U4-F1
#
_entry.id   AF-A0A183L0U4-F1
#
_cell.length_a   1.000
_cell.length_b   1.000
_cell.length_c   1.000
_cell.angle_alpha   90.00
_cell.angle_beta   90.00
_cell.angle_gamma   90.00
#
_symmetry.space_group_name_H-M   'P 1'
#
loop_
_entity.id
_entity.type
_entity.pdbx_description
1 polymer ?
#
loop_
_entity_poly.entity_id
_entity_poly.type
_entity_poly.pdbx_seq_one_letter_code
_entity_poly.pdbx_strand_id
1 'polypeptide(L)'
;KWFKPNGPIFFYCGNEGGIDGFWNNTGLIFELAPSFNAFVLFAEHVCIKYIHYGGMLAAYMRAKYPHIIKGALAASAPVRWVAGYKQLSNDLRLCKPVQNDFEFYWVLKWARNAFVMMAMLDYPYKASFMASLPANPVNVSCKIALSVADLIPTLREAVGVFYNSSQCMFTISRCFLLYYSILIIV
;
A
#
# COMPACT_ATOMS: atom_id res chain seq x y z
N LYS A 1 5.16 -14.07 -27.90
CA LYS A 1 6.02 -12.90 -27.59
C LYS A 1 5.20 -11.64 -27.85
N TRP A 2 4.78 -10.93 -26.80
CA TRP A 2 3.82 -9.81 -26.87
C TRP A 2 4.47 -8.43 -27.10
N PHE A 3 5.81 -8.40 -27.17
CA PHE A 3 6.60 -7.18 -27.26
C PHE A 3 6.50 -6.54 -28.65
N LYS A 4 6.20 -5.23 -28.66
CA LYS A 4 6.30 -4.36 -29.83
C LYS A 4 7.38 -3.30 -29.60
N PRO A 5 8.05 -2.81 -30.66
CA PRO A 5 8.92 -1.64 -30.55
C PRO A 5 8.15 -0.48 -29.89
N ASN A 6 8.75 0.18 -28.89
CA ASN A 6 8.16 1.22 -28.02
C ASN A 6 7.22 0.74 -26.88
N GLY A 7 7.10 -0.56 -26.62
CA GLY A 7 6.39 -1.06 -25.43
C GLY A 7 7.18 -0.85 -24.11
N PRO A 8 6.50 -0.70 -22.95
CA PRO A 8 7.16 -0.59 -21.66
C PRO A 8 7.83 -1.91 -21.24
N ILE A 9 8.80 -1.83 -20.33
CA ILE A 9 9.44 -3.02 -19.73
C ILE A 9 8.80 -3.26 -18.37
N PHE A 10 8.23 -4.45 -18.19
CA PHE A 10 7.81 -4.96 -16.89
C PHE A 10 8.96 -5.72 -16.27
N PHE A 11 9.49 -5.15 -15.18
CA PHE A 11 10.65 -5.66 -14.48
C PHE A 11 10.21 -6.28 -13.15
N TYR A 12 10.40 -7.59 -13.00
CA TYR A 12 10.16 -8.30 -11.76
C TYR A 12 11.46 -8.39 -10.95
N CYS A 13 11.43 -7.82 -9.75
CA CYS A 13 12.53 -7.92 -8.78
C CYS A 13 12.46 -9.28 -8.08
N GLY A 14 13.40 -10.17 -8.38
CA GLY A 14 13.53 -11.47 -7.72
C GLY A 14 13.63 -11.35 -6.19
N ASN A 15 13.17 -12.39 -5.51
CA ASN A 15 13.04 -12.50 -4.07
C ASN A 15 13.74 -13.78 -3.56
N GLU A 16 13.27 -14.38 -2.47
CA GLU A 16 13.95 -15.44 -1.72
C GLU A 16 13.74 -16.85 -2.29
N GLY A 17 13.93 -17.04 -3.59
CA GLY A 17 13.83 -18.36 -4.20
C GLY A 17 14.19 -18.37 -5.67
N GLY A 18 14.24 -19.57 -6.25
CA GLY A 18 14.51 -19.73 -7.68
C GLY A 18 13.49 -18.98 -8.54
N ILE A 19 13.98 -18.26 -9.55
CA ILE A 19 13.16 -17.37 -10.37
C ILE A 19 12.04 -18.12 -11.11
N ASP A 20 12.27 -19.40 -11.42
CA ASP A 20 11.29 -20.29 -12.07
C ASP A 20 10.01 -20.45 -11.25
N GLY A 21 10.14 -20.48 -9.92
CA GLY A 21 8.99 -20.53 -9.01
C GLY A 21 8.13 -19.27 -9.13
N PHE A 22 8.76 -18.10 -9.16
CA PHE A 22 8.04 -16.84 -9.30
C PHE A 22 7.50 -16.64 -10.72
N TRP A 23 8.20 -17.11 -11.73
CA TRP A 23 7.73 -17.13 -13.11
C TRP A 23 6.38 -17.87 -13.23
N ASN A 24 6.27 -19.05 -12.62
CA ASN A 24 5.05 -19.86 -12.70
C ASN A 24 3.89 -19.34 -11.83
N ASN A 25 4.18 -18.60 -10.77
CA ASN A 25 3.16 -18.14 -9.80
C ASN A 25 2.73 -16.67 -10.00
N THR A 26 3.50 -15.86 -10.73
CA THR A 26 3.21 -14.43 -10.90
C THR A 26 2.40 -14.16 -12.18
N GLY A 27 1.19 -14.72 -12.27
CA GLY A 27 0.35 -14.63 -13.48
C GLY A 27 -0.01 -13.21 -13.92
N LEU A 28 -0.18 -12.28 -12.97
CA LEU A 28 -0.60 -10.90 -13.24
C LEU A 28 0.32 -10.16 -14.23
N ILE A 29 1.63 -10.38 -14.19
CA ILE A 29 2.57 -9.70 -15.11
C ILE A 29 2.37 -10.16 -16.56
N PHE A 30 1.97 -11.43 -16.75
CA PHE A 30 1.70 -12.02 -18.06
C PHE A 30 0.32 -11.66 -18.58
N GLU A 31 -0.65 -11.42 -17.70
CA GLU A 31 -1.97 -10.93 -18.09
C GLU A 31 -1.93 -9.47 -18.54
N LEU A 32 -1.11 -8.65 -17.88
CA LEU A 32 -0.96 -7.23 -18.23
C LEU A 32 -0.07 -7.02 -19.47
N ALA A 33 0.95 -7.87 -19.68
CA ALA A 33 1.92 -7.67 -20.77
C ALA A 33 1.29 -7.55 -22.18
N PRO A 34 0.28 -8.35 -22.58
CA PRO A 34 -0.42 -8.18 -23.85
C PRO A 34 -1.12 -6.82 -23.98
N SER A 35 -1.77 -6.35 -22.92
CA SER A 35 -2.53 -5.10 -22.91
C SER A 35 -1.62 -3.88 -23.09
N PHE A 36 -0.41 -3.93 -22.52
CA PHE A 36 0.58 -2.86 -22.62
C PHE A 36 1.60 -3.08 -23.74
N ASN A 37 1.53 -4.18 -24.48
CA ASN A 37 2.59 -4.65 -25.41
C ASN A 37 3.99 -4.67 -24.76
N ALA A 38 4.04 -5.03 -23.49
CA ALA A 38 5.21 -4.90 -22.64
C ALA A 38 6.22 -6.03 -22.86
N PHE A 39 7.51 -5.73 -22.67
CA PHE A 39 8.55 -6.73 -22.50
C PHE A 39 8.63 -7.16 -21.04
N VAL A 40 8.57 -8.46 -20.77
CA VAL A 40 8.63 -9.00 -19.41
C VAL A 40 10.04 -9.47 -19.11
N LEU A 41 10.65 -8.94 -18.06
CA LEU A 41 11.99 -9.29 -17.59
C LEU A 41 11.94 -9.68 -16.11
N PHE A 42 12.38 -10.88 -15.80
CA PHE A 42 12.57 -11.35 -14.42
C PHE A 42 14.06 -11.32 -14.11
N ALA A 43 14.45 -10.56 -13.09
CA ALA A 43 15.83 -10.51 -12.62
C ALA A 43 15.94 -11.29 -11.31
N GLU A 44 16.73 -12.36 -11.32
CA GLU A 44 16.99 -13.16 -10.13
C GLU A 44 17.86 -12.39 -9.13
N HIS A 45 17.57 -12.57 -7.84
CA HIS A 45 18.28 -11.89 -6.76
C HIS A 45 19.45 -12.75 -6.26
N VAL A 46 20.64 -12.15 -6.12
CA VAL A 46 21.89 -12.86 -5.78
C VAL A 46 21.91 -13.36 -4.33
N CYS A 47 21.03 -12.87 -3.44
CA CYS A 47 21.04 -13.23 -2.01
C CYS A 47 19.64 -13.60 -1.48
N ILE A 48 19.48 -14.85 -1.07
CA ILE A 48 18.26 -15.49 -0.58
C ILE A 48 18.19 -15.27 0.94
N LYS A 49 17.35 -14.35 1.43
CA LYS A 49 17.24 -14.14 2.88
C LYS A 49 15.87 -13.74 3.48
N TYR A 50 14.91 -13.16 2.73
CA TYR A 50 13.57 -12.83 3.27
C TYR A 50 12.38 -12.88 2.26
N ILE A 51 11.27 -13.52 2.66
CA ILE A 51 10.09 -13.92 1.85
C ILE A 51 9.29 -12.74 1.24
N HIS A 52 9.60 -11.49 1.60
CA HIS A 52 8.90 -10.29 1.10
C HIS A 52 9.82 -9.24 0.46
N TYR A 53 11.07 -9.63 0.15
CA TYR A 53 12.08 -8.71 -0.35
C TYR A 53 11.78 -8.16 -1.77
N GLY A 54 11.15 -8.95 -2.65
CA GLY A 54 10.91 -8.55 -4.05
C GLY A 54 10.06 -7.28 -4.17
N GLY A 55 8.96 -7.20 -3.43
CA GLY A 55 8.12 -6.00 -3.40
C GLY A 55 8.81 -4.81 -2.73
N MET A 56 9.61 -5.05 -1.68
CA MET A 56 10.40 -4.00 -1.03
C MET A 56 11.46 -3.43 -1.96
N LEU A 57 12.15 -4.29 -2.71
CA LEU A 57 13.17 -3.91 -3.68
C LEU A 57 12.54 -3.10 -4.81
N ALA A 58 11.37 -3.51 -5.32
CA ALA A 58 10.64 -2.75 -6.33
C ALA A 58 10.29 -1.34 -5.84
N ALA A 59 9.76 -1.22 -4.61
CA ALA A 59 9.46 0.08 -4.01
C ALA A 59 10.73 0.93 -3.80
N TYR A 60 11.81 0.33 -3.30
CA TYR A 60 13.09 1.00 -3.07
C TYR A 60 13.74 1.49 -4.37
N MET A 61 13.75 0.67 -5.42
CA MET A 61 14.30 1.05 -6.72
C MET A 61 13.53 2.23 -7.34
N ARG A 62 12.20 2.26 -7.20
CA ARG A 62 11.39 3.43 -7.61
C ARG A 62 11.73 4.67 -6.80
N ALA A 63 11.89 4.55 -5.49
CA ALA A 63 12.23 5.69 -4.62
C ALA A 63 13.63 6.26 -4.94
N LYS A 64 14.61 5.40 -5.20
CA LYS A 64 16.01 5.81 -5.45
C LYS A 64 16.28 6.23 -6.89
N TYR A 65 15.62 5.59 -7.86
CA TYR A 65 15.85 5.83 -9.29
C TYR A 65 14.54 6.21 -10.02
N PRO A 66 13.87 7.30 -9.64
CA PRO A 66 12.61 7.71 -10.25
C PRO A 66 12.75 8.14 -11.72
N HIS A 67 13.97 8.44 -12.17
CA HIS A 67 14.31 8.78 -13.55
C HIS A 67 14.41 7.54 -14.46
N ILE A 68 14.63 6.36 -13.89
CA ILE A 68 14.71 5.07 -14.63
C ILE A 68 13.37 4.33 -14.52
N ILE A 69 12.83 4.21 -13.31
CA ILE A 69 11.61 3.44 -13.05
C ILE A 69 10.43 4.39 -12.94
N LYS A 70 9.44 4.27 -13.85
CA LYS A 70 8.25 5.13 -13.87
C LYS A 70 7.21 4.79 -12.79
N GLY A 71 7.15 3.54 -12.33
CA GLY A 71 6.25 3.09 -11.27
C GLY A 71 6.62 1.70 -10.76
N ALA A 72 6.15 1.33 -9.58
CA ALA A 72 6.40 0.02 -8.97
C ALA A 72 5.15 -0.52 -8.27
N LEU A 73 4.86 -1.80 -8.47
CA LEU A 73 3.79 -2.52 -7.78
C LEU A 73 4.43 -3.39 -6.69
N ALA A 74 4.30 -2.95 -5.44
CA ALA A 74 4.94 -3.58 -4.28
C ALA A 74 3.95 -4.45 -3.51
N ALA A 75 3.71 -5.67 -3.99
CA ALA A 75 2.83 -6.63 -3.33
C ALA A 75 3.45 -7.14 -2.02
N SER A 76 2.72 -7.01 -0.90
CA SER A 76 3.14 -7.48 0.43
C SER A 76 4.51 -6.96 0.91
N ALA A 77 4.89 -5.75 0.48
CA ALA A 77 6.16 -5.13 0.86
C ALA A 77 6.00 -4.29 2.15
N PRO A 78 6.65 -4.64 3.27
CA PRO A 78 6.61 -3.79 4.46
C PRO A 78 7.35 -2.47 4.20
N VAL A 79 6.54 -1.40 4.11
CA VAL A 79 6.91 0.01 3.86
C VAL A 79 8.07 0.52 4.75
N ARG A 80 8.28 -0.10 5.92
CA ARG A 80 9.31 0.23 6.91
C ARG A 80 10.70 0.47 6.29
N TRP A 81 11.12 -0.35 5.33
CA TRP A 81 12.46 -0.30 4.75
C TRP A 81 12.67 0.83 3.72
N VAL A 82 11.59 1.44 3.23
CA VAL A 82 11.67 2.51 2.22
C VAL A 82 11.56 3.90 2.87
N ALA A 83 10.77 4.05 3.93
CA ALA A 83 10.50 5.36 4.54
C ALA A 83 11.16 5.57 5.92
N GLY A 84 11.53 4.52 6.65
CA GLY A 84 11.99 4.68 8.04
C GLY A 84 10.88 5.19 8.99
N TYR A 85 11.02 4.95 10.29
CA TYR A 85 9.91 5.19 11.23
C TYR A 85 9.57 6.67 11.45
N LYS A 86 10.57 7.53 11.47
CA LYS A 86 10.40 8.97 11.73
C LYS A 86 9.66 9.64 10.59
N GLN A 87 10.03 9.33 9.34
CA GLN A 87 9.36 9.88 8.16
C GLN A 87 7.95 9.30 8.03
N LEU A 88 7.77 7.99 8.23
CA LEU A 88 6.46 7.35 8.22
C LEU A 88 5.49 7.99 9.23
N SER A 89 5.97 8.26 10.45
CA SER A 89 5.14 8.90 11.50
C SER A 89 4.73 10.32 11.11
N ASN A 90 5.63 11.07 10.47
CA ASN A 90 5.36 12.42 10.00
C ASN A 90 4.38 12.44 8.82
N ASP A 91 4.58 11.56 7.84
CA ASP A 91 3.77 11.50 6.63
C ASP A 91 2.34 11.02 6.93
N LEU A 92 2.20 10.04 7.83
CA LEU A 92 0.90 9.57 8.33
C LEU A 92 0.28 10.51 9.36
N ARG A 93 1.01 11.52 9.85
CA ARG A 93 0.59 12.40 10.96
C ARG A 93 0.08 11.59 12.15
N LEU A 94 0.88 10.66 12.66
CA LEU A 94 0.52 9.89 13.85
C LEU A 94 0.73 10.74 15.11
N CYS A 95 -0.15 10.61 16.11
CA CYS A 95 0.01 11.35 17.37
C CYS A 95 1.15 10.79 18.24
N LYS A 96 1.43 9.50 18.07
CA LYS A 96 2.56 8.82 18.69
C LYS A 96 3.52 8.39 17.58
N PRO A 97 4.80 8.80 17.61
CA PRO A 97 5.76 8.35 16.63
C PRO A 97 6.00 6.85 16.79
N VAL A 98 6.11 6.14 15.67
CA VAL A 98 6.46 4.73 15.64
C VAL A 98 7.91 4.57 16.08
N GLN A 99 8.16 3.75 17.09
CA GLN A 99 9.50 3.47 17.59
C GLN A 99 9.91 2.01 17.36
N ASN A 100 8.93 1.10 17.28
CA ASN A 100 9.17 -0.34 17.30
C ASN A 100 8.43 -1.04 16.15
N ASP A 101 8.87 -2.26 15.86
CA ASP A 101 8.23 -3.15 14.88
C ASP A 101 6.77 -3.47 15.18
N PHE A 102 6.48 -3.62 16.47
CA PHE A 102 5.14 -3.89 16.94
C PHE A 102 4.18 -2.72 16.64
N GLU A 103 4.63 -1.48 16.84
CA GLU A 103 3.85 -0.29 16.54
C GLU A 103 3.67 -0.10 15.03
N PHE A 104 4.69 -0.43 14.24
CA PHE A 104 4.58 -0.45 12.79
C PHE A 104 3.53 -1.47 12.31
N TYR A 105 3.54 -2.67 12.88
CA TYR A 105 2.55 -3.69 12.57
C TYR A 105 1.13 -3.24 12.98
N TRP A 106 1.01 -2.48 14.08
CA TRP A 106 -0.23 -1.85 14.47
C TRP A 106 -0.73 -0.82 13.46
N VAL A 107 0.15 0.02 12.91
CA VAL A 107 -0.18 0.96 11.81
C VAL A 107 -0.74 0.20 10.60
N LEU A 108 -0.12 -0.91 10.22
CA LEU A 108 -0.61 -1.73 9.10
C LEU A 108 -1.98 -2.33 9.38
N LYS A 109 -2.21 -2.85 10.59
CA LYS A 109 -3.51 -3.37 11.02
C LYS A 109 -4.59 -2.29 11.06
N TRP A 110 -4.24 -1.10 11.55
CA TRP A 110 -5.11 0.07 11.59
C TRP A 110 -5.54 0.48 10.18
N ALA A 111 -4.59 0.61 9.25
CA ALA A 111 -4.89 0.92 7.85
C ALA A 111 -5.75 -0.16 7.20
N ARG A 112 -5.43 -1.44 7.41
CA ARG A 112 -6.21 -2.58 6.90
C ARG A 112 -7.65 -2.55 7.44
N ASN A 113 -7.83 -2.24 8.72
CA ASN A 113 -9.14 -2.20 9.34
C ASN A 113 -10.05 -1.16 8.66
N ALA A 114 -9.55 0.04 8.34
CA ALA A 114 -10.35 1.02 7.60
C ALA A 114 -10.89 0.48 6.27
N PHE A 115 -10.06 -0.20 5.48
CA PHE A 115 -10.51 -0.77 4.21
C PHE A 115 -11.55 -1.88 4.39
N VAL A 116 -11.34 -2.76 5.37
CA VAL A 116 -12.33 -3.80 5.70
C VAL A 116 -13.66 -3.17 6.12
N MET A 117 -13.63 -2.16 6.99
CA MET A 117 -14.84 -1.47 7.43
C MET A 117 -15.54 -0.71 6.30
N MET A 118 -14.80 -0.06 5.41
CA MET A 118 -15.38 0.60 4.23
C MET A 118 -15.98 -0.40 3.25
N ALA A 119 -15.36 -1.57 3.05
CA ALA A 119 -15.90 -2.63 2.20
C ALA A 119 -17.18 -3.25 2.79
N MET A 120 -17.26 -3.41 4.11
CA MET A 120 -18.48 -3.88 4.79
C MET A 120 -19.62 -2.86 4.77
N LEU A 121 -19.29 -1.57 4.63
CA LEU A 121 -20.23 -0.44 4.69
C LEU A 121 -20.36 0.29 3.35
N ASP A 122 -20.12 -0.39 2.23
CA ASP A 122 -20.11 0.21 0.88
C ASP A 122 -21.53 0.43 0.33
N TYR A 123 -22.31 1.25 1.02
CA TYR A 123 -23.69 1.54 0.66
C TYR A 123 -23.79 2.67 -0.38
N PRO A 124 -24.79 2.64 -1.28
CA PRO A 124 -24.99 3.68 -2.30
C PRO A 124 -25.55 5.00 -1.74
N TYR A 125 -25.75 5.10 -0.44
CA TYR A 125 -26.21 6.29 0.29
C TYR A 125 -25.31 6.55 1.51
N LYS A 126 -25.37 7.77 2.06
CA LYS A 126 -24.61 8.11 3.26
C LYS A 126 -25.06 7.24 4.44
N ALA A 127 -24.10 6.63 5.13
CA ALA A 127 -24.38 5.75 6.27
C ALA A 127 -23.63 6.23 7.52
N SER A 128 -24.28 6.21 8.68
CA SER A 128 -23.71 6.66 9.95
C SER A 128 -23.72 5.57 11.03
N PHE A 129 -23.61 4.30 10.64
CA PHE A 129 -23.74 3.15 11.55
C PHE A 129 -22.53 3.00 12.50
N MET A 130 -21.31 3.16 12.00
CA MET A 130 -20.06 3.08 12.80
C MET A 130 -19.14 4.30 12.62
N ALA A 131 -19.28 4.97 11.49
CA ALA A 131 -18.54 6.15 11.07
C ALA A 131 -19.46 6.93 10.11
N SER A 132 -19.25 8.23 9.94
CA SER A 132 -20.08 9.05 9.03
C SER A 132 -19.60 8.90 7.58
N LEU A 133 -19.94 7.79 6.94
CA LEU A 133 -19.40 7.46 5.63
C LEU A 133 -20.18 8.14 4.48
N PRO A 134 -19.48 8.61 3.43
CA PRO A 134 -20.12 9.07 2.20
C PRO A 134 -20.77 7.89 1.46
N ALA A 135 -21.61 8.18 0.47
CA ALA A 135 -22.12 7.16 -0.44
C ALA A 135 -20.97 6.53 -1.24
N ASN A 136 -20.94 5.20 -1.34
CA ASN A 136 -19.90 4.40 -1.98
C ASN A 136 -18.49 4.74 -1.44
N PRO A 137 -18.23 4.55 -0.13
CA PRO A 137 -16.97 4.91 0.52
C PRO A 137 -15.75 4.24 -0.13
N VAL A 138 -15.88 3.03 -0.69
CA VAL A 138 -14.78 2.35 -1.38
C VAL A 138 -14.35 3.14 -2.63
N ASN A 139 -15.31 3.59 -3.43
CA ASN A 139 -15.06 4.38 -4.64
C ASN A 139 -14.39 5.72 -4.30
N VAL A 140 -14.84 6.38 -3.22
CA VAL A 140 -14.23 7.63 -2.74
C VAL A 140 -12.78 7.41 -2.31
N SER A 141 -12.52 6.36 -1.53
CA SER A 141 -11.17 6.00 -1.09
C SER A 141 -10.25 5.66 -2.28
N CYS A 142 -10.73 4.91 -3.27
CA CYS A 142 -9.99 4.61 -4.49
C CYS A 142 -9.66 5.86 -5.33
N LYS A 143 -10.58 6.82 -5.46
CA LYS A 143 -10.31 8.08 -6.17
C LYS A 143 -9.19 8.89 -5.50
N ILE A 144 -9.18 8.92 -4.17
CA ILE A 144 -8.10 9.55 -3.39
C ILE A 144 -6.78 8.81 -3.64
N ALA A 145 -6.81 7.47 -3.61
CA ALA A 145 -5.65 6.63 -3.85
C ALA A 145 -4.99 6.84 -5.22
N LEU A 146 -5.77 7.19 -6.24
CA LEU A 146 -5.31 7.43 -7.61
C LEU A 146 -4.86 8.87 -7.88
N SER A 147 -5.07 9.80 -6.94
CA SER A 147 -4.95 11.25 -7.19
C SER A 147 -3.56 11.86 -6.94
N VAL A 148 -2.65 11.18 -6.23
CA VAL A 148 -1.41 11.79 -5.72
C VAL A 148 -0.16 11.00 -6.12
N ALA A 149 0.98 11.72 -6.22
CA ALA A 149 2.29 11.17 -6.55
C ALA A 149 2.99 10.43 -5.39
N ASP A 150 2.66 10.73 -4.13
CA ASP A 150 3.33 10.19 -2.94
C ASP A 150 2.45 9.17 -2.19
N LEU A 151 2.98 7.97 -1.96
CA LEU A 151 2.20 6.82 -1.47
C LEU A 151 1.68 6.97 -0.04
N ILE A 152 2.49 7.50 0.90
CA ILE A 152 2.16 7.53 2.33
C ILE A 152 1.13 8.61 2.68
N PRO A 153 1.25 9.85 2.21
CA PRO A 153 0.20 10.85 2.40
C PRO A 153 -1.13 10.43 1.76
N THR A 154 -1.06 9.75 0.61
CA THR A 154 -2.25 9.21 -0.07
C THR A 154 -2.95 8.15 0.77
N LEU A 155 -2.19 7.20 1.32
CA LEU A 155 -2.73 6.17 2.21
C LEU A 155 -3.41 6.80 3.43
N ARG A 156 -2.82 7.87 3.98
CA ARG A 156 -3.41 8.63 5.09
C ARG A 156 -4.78 9.21 4.73
N GLU A 157 -4.91 9.87 3.59
CA GLU A 157 -6.18 10.46 3.15
C GLU A 157 -7.22 9.36 2.81
N ALA A 158 -6.80 8.27 2.17
CA ALA A 158 -7.66 7.15 1.80
C ALA A 158 -8.25 6.43 3.03
N VAL A 159 -7.43 6.22 4.06
CA VAL A 159 -7.84 5.67 5.36
C VAL A 159 -8.63 6.70 6.19
N GLY A 160 -8.37 7.99 5.96
CA GLY A 160 -9.10 9.12 6.54
C GLY A 160 -10.58 9.15 6.18
N VAL A 161 -11.00 8.58 5.04
CA VAL A 161 -12.44 8.45 4.69
C VAL A 161 -13.22 7.75 5.81
N PHE A 162 -12.61 6.77 6.47
CA PHE A 162 -13.21 6.06 7.60
C PHE A 162 -12.97 6.79 8.93
N TYR A 163 -11.70 7.06 9.27
CA TYR A 163 -11.31 7.55 10.59
C TYR A 163 -11.48 9.05 10.82
N ASN A 164 -11.56 9.86 9.76
CA ASN A 164 -11.71 11.32 9.82
C ASN A 164 -13.12 11.77 9.43
N SER A 165 -14.11 10.88 9.55
CA SER A 165 -15.48 11.14 9.13
C SER A 165 -16.34 11.82 10.19
N SER A 166 -15.97 11.73 11.46
CA SER A 166 -16.67 12.39 12.56
C SER A 166 -16.21 13.84 12.69
N GLN A 167 -17.14 14.79 12.53
CA GLN A 167 -17.02 16.16 13.07
C GLN A 167 -17.00 16.20 14.62
N CYS A 168 -16.71 15.07 15.27
CA CYS A 168 -16.75 14.88 16.71
C CYS A 168 -15.37 14.44 17.22
N MET A 169 -14.33 15.24 16.94
CA MET A 169 -13.19 15.50 17.84
C MET A 169 -12.33 16.68 17.34
N PHE A 170 -12.96 17.82 17.01
CA PHE A 170 -12.27 19.10 17.14
C PHE A 170 -12.20 19.34 18.65
N THR A 171 -11.06 19.19 19.30
CA THR A 171 -10.00 20.19 19.40
C THR A 171 -8.84 19.48 20.11
N ILE A 172 -7.58 19.72 19.69
CA ILE A 172 -6.35 19.13 20.26
C ILE A 172 -5.95 17.77 19.64
N SER A 173 -5.73 17.75 18.33
CA SER A 173 -4.52 17.24 17.65
C SER A 173 -4.86 16.74 16.23
N ARG A 174 -4.25 17.33 15.20
CA ARG A 174 -4.41 16.94 13.78
C ARG A 174 -3.67 15.63 13.45
N CYS A 175 -3.85 14.60 14.25
CA CYS A 175 -3.08 13.38 14.13
C CYS A 175 -3.93 12.14 14.40
N PHE A 176 -3.55 11.01 13.82
CA PHE A 176 -4.25 9.74 14.01
C PHE A 176 -3.78 9.07 15.31
N LEU A 177 -4.71 8.81 16.22
CA LEU A 177 -4.48 8.03 17.44
C LEU A 177 -4.67 6.54 17.14
N LEU A 178 -3.59 5.79 17.26
CA LEU A 178 -3.61 4.32 17.25
C LEU A 178 -4.01 3.86 18.67
N TYR A 179 -5.30 3.89 19.00
CA TYR A 179 -5.75 3.29 20.27
C TYR A 179 -5.63 1.76 20.21
N TYR A 180 -5.03 1.20 21.25
CA TYR A 180 -5.03 -0.23 21.54
C TYR A 180 -6.43 -0.65 21.98
N SER A 181 -7.16 -1.40 21.16
CA SER A 181 -8.31 -2.29 21.51
C SER A 181 -8.82 -2.83 20.16
N ILE A 182 -8.85 -4.14 19.86
CA ILE A 182 -9.65 -5.16 20.54
C ILE A 182 -8.87 -6.48 20.52
N LEU A 183 -8.71 -7.05 21.71
CA LEU A 183 -8.46 -8.47 21.94
C LEU A 183 -9.80 -9.18 21.69
N ILE A 184 -9.94 -9.92 20.58
CA ILE A 184 -10.94 -10.98 20.51
C ILE A 184 -10.23 -12.23 20.99
N ILE A 185 -10.37 -12.52 22.29
CA ILE A 185 -10.29 -13.89 22.77
C ILE A 185 -11.58 -14.55 22.26
N VAL A 186 -11.43 -15.60 21.45
CA VAL A 186 -12.39 -16.71 21.49
C VAL A 186 -11.77 -17.76 22.39
#